data_AF-A0A402B667-F1
#
_entry.id   AF-A0A402B667-F1
#
_cell.length_a   1.000
_cell.length_b   1.000
_cell.length_c   1.000
_cell.angle_alpha   90.00
_cell.angle_beta   90.00
_cell.angle_gamma   90.00
#
_symmetry.space_group_name_H-M   'P 1'
#
loop_
_entity.id
_entity.type
_entity.pdbx_description
1 polymer ?
#
loop_
_entity_poly.entity_id
_entity_poly.type
_entity_poly.pdbx_seq_one_letter_code
_entity_poly.pdbx_strand_id
1 'polypeptide(L)' 'MDRSLHVAARPLLFPEGASIYSRKVARSGHISYDGRPYFVSKALAGQYIHFVVSHDRLIVDAAIPLHKEYSLV' A
#
# COMPACT_ATOMS: atom_id res chain seq x y z
N MET A 1 -15.53 28.59 6.03
CA MET A 1 -14.40 28.48 5.09
C MET A 1 -13.75 27.12 5.33
N ASP A 2 -14.29 26.09 4.70
CA ASP A 2 -13.81 24.71 4.82
C ASP A 2 -12.82 24.45 3.69
N ARG A 3 -11.52 24.37 4.02
CA ARG A 3 -10.48 23.93 3.10
C ARG A 3 -10.32 22.43 3.26
N SER A 4 -11.28 21.70 2.72
CA SER A 4 -11.15 20.27 2.47
C SER A 4 -10.01 20.06 1.48
N LEU A 5 -8.86 19.63 1.98
CA LEU A 5 -7.70 19.22 1.20
C LEU A 5 -8.11 17.97 0.41
N HIS A 6 -8.52 18.16 -0.83
CA HIS A 6 -8.54 17.09 -1.82
C HIS A 6 -7.08 16.63 -1.98
N VAL A 7 -6.70 15.56 -1.26
CA VAL A 7 -5.62 14.70 -1.73
C VAL A 7 -6.14 14.10 -3.03
N ALA A 8 -5.87 14.80 -4.13
CA ALA A 8 -6.03 14.23 -5.45
C ALA A 8 -5.17 12.98 -5.43
N ALA A 9 -5.82 11.81 -5.43
CA ALA A 9 -5.16 10.56 -5.74
C ALA A 9 -4.47 10.79 -7.08
N ARG A 10 -3.15 10.98 -7.05
CA ARG A 10 -2.38 11.12 -8.27
C ARG A 10 -2.69 9.86 -9.08
N PRO A 11 -3.09 9.98 -10.36
CA PRO A 11 -3.13 8.81 -11.21
C PRO A 11 -1.76 8.17 -11.12
N LEU A 12 -1.70 6.91 -10.68
CA LEU A 12 -0.48 6.16 -10.70
C LEU A 12 -0.06 6.07 -12.17
N LEU A 13 0.86 6.94 -12.58
CA LEU A 13 1.53 6.85 -13.86
C LEU A 13 2.41 5.61 -13.76
N PHE A 14 1.85 4.46 -14.13
CA PHE A 14 2.58 3.21 -14.16
C PHE A 14 3.60 3.30 -15.30
N PRO A 15 4.88 3.00 -15.04
CA PRO A 15 5.88 2.97 -16.09
C PRO A 15 5.48 1.95 -17.17
N GLU A 16 5.85 2.21 -18.42
CA GLU A 16 5.68 1.26 -19.51
C GLU A 16 6.41 -0.06 -19.19
N GLY A 17 5.79 -1.21 -19.51
CA GLY A 17 6.30 -2.54 -19.16
C GLY A 17 6.14 -2.93 -17.68
N ALA A 18 5.44 -2.14 -16.87
CA ALA A 18 5.19 -2.49 -15.48
C ALA A 18 4.14 -3.61 -15.33
N SER A 19 4.40 -4.52 -14.40
CA SER A 19 3.46 -5.59 -14.01
C SER A 19 2.73 -5.22 -12.73
N ILE A 20 1.41 -5.37 -12.72
CA ILE A 20 0.56 -5.10 -11.55
C ILE A 20 0.18 -6.42 -10.91
N TYR A 21 0.37 -6.50 -9.59
CA TYR A 21 0.02 -7.67 -8.80
C TYR A 21 -0.92 -7.28 -7.65
N SER A 22 -1.85 -8.19 -7.33
CA SER A 22 -2.65 -8.11 -6.11
C SER A 22 -2.19 -9.16 -5.11
N ARG A 23 -1.93 -8.74 -3.87
CA ARG A 23 -1.56 -9.64 -2.76
C ARG A 23 -2.19 -9.18 -1.46
N LYS A 24 -2.53 -10.17 -0.64
CA LYS A 24 -2.97 -9.96 0.74
C LYS A 24 -1.77 -9.64 1.62
N VAL A 25 -1.85 -8.57 2.40
CA VAL A 25 -0.83 -8.23 3.39
C VAL A 25 -0.91 -9.23 4.54
N ALA A 26 0.22 -9.86 4.87
CA ALA A 26 0.34 -10.78 5.98
C ALA A 26 0.09 -10.07 7.33
N ARG A 27 -0.20 -10.84 8.39
CA ARG A 27 -0.41 -10.29 9.75
C ARG A 27 0.78 -9.46 10.26
N SER A 28 1.99 -9.80 9.85
CA SER A 28 3.20 -9.04 10.21
C SER A 28 3.43 -7.79 9.37
N GLY A 29 2.58 -7.50 8.37
CA GLY A 29 2.61 -6.27 7.58
C GLY A 29 3.40 -6.34 6.28
N HIS A 30 3.77 -7.55 5.81
CA HIS A 30 4.52 -7.74 4.57
C HIS A 30 3.66 -8.33 3.45
N ILE A 31 4.11 -8.14 2.22
CA ILE A 31 3.68 -8.90 1.03
C ILE A 31 4.84 -9.74 0.51
N SER A 32 4.54 -10.79 -0.23
CA SER A 32 5.57 -11.61 -0.88
C SER A 32 5.58 -11.36 -2.39
N TYR A 33 6.77 -11.14 -2.93
CA TYR A 33 7.03 -11.06 -4.37
C TYR A 33 8.32 -11.82 -4.68
N ASP A 34 8.29 -12.66 -5.71
CA ASP A 34 9.43 -13.49 -6.14
C ASP A 34 10.11 -14.26 -4.98
N GLY A 35 9.29 -14.92 -4.15
CA GLY A 35 9.76 -15.66 -2.98
C GLY A 35 10.32 -14.82 -1.83
N ARG A 36 10.34 -13.48 -1.94
CA ARG A 36 10.91 -12.56 -0.94
C ARG A 36 9.85 -11.72 -0.25
N PRO A 37 9.97 -11.47 1.07
CA PRO A 37 9.06 -10.59 1.79
C PRO A 37 9.46 -9.11 1.65
N TYR A 38 8.47 -8.24 1.47
CA TYR A 38 8.62 -6.78 1.47
C TYR A 38 7.67 -6.17 2.50
N PHE A 39 8.21 -5.40 3.44
CA PHE A 39 7.42 -4.76 4.48
C PHE A 39 6.64 -3.56 3.91
N VAL A 40 5.34 -3.50 4.20
CA VAL A 40 4.46 -2.41 3.79
C VAL A 40 3.95 -1.67 5.02
N SER A 41 3.04 -2.29 5.77
CA SER A 41 2.53 -1.76 7.04
C SER A 41 1.68 -2.81 7.75
N LYS A 42 1.85 -2.93 9.07
CA LYS A 42 0.95 -3.75 9.91
C LYS A 42 -0.49 -3.23 9.92
N ALA A 43 -0.71 -1.94 9.66
CA ALA A 43 -2.06 -1.37 9.61
C ALA A 43 -2.89 -1.90 8.43
N LEU A 44 -2.22 -2.41 7.40
CA LEU A 44 -2.86 -3.00 6.22
C LEU A 44 -3.02 -4.53 6.34
N ALA A 45 -2.66 -5.13 7.48
CA ALA A 45 -2.73 -6.58 7.67
C ALA A 45 -4.13 -7.12 7.33
N GLY A 46 -4.16 -8.16 6.49
CA GLY A 46 -5.40 -8.79 6.02
C GLY A 46 -6.06 -8.10 4.84
N GLN A 47 -5.63 -6.91 4.42
CA GLN A 47 -6.14 -6.23 3.24
C GLN A 47 -5.42 -6.72 1.98
N TYR A 48 -6.14 -6.77 0.85
CA TYR A 48 -5.52 -6.93 -0.46
C TYR A 48 -5.08 -5.56 -0.96
N ILE A 49 -3.81 -5.46 -1.36
CA ILE A 49 -3.25 -4.25 -1.95
C ILE A 49 -2.72 -4.57 -3.34
N HIS A 50 -2.69 -3.53 -4.19
CA HIS A 50 -1.96 -3.60 -5.45
C HIS A 50 -0.54 -3.09 -5.25
N PHE A 51 0.39 -3.73 -5.94
CA PHE A 51 1.74 -3.20 -6.10
C PHE A 51 2.19 -3.40 -7.53
N VAL A 52 3.15 -2.59 -7.91
CA VAL A 52 3.67 -2.53 -9.27
C VAL A 52 5.13 -2.90 -9.26
N VAL A 53 5.52 -3.76 -10.20
CA VAL A 53 6.91 -4.09 -10.44
C VAL A 53 7.30 -3.50 -11.78
N SER A 54 8.31 -2.65 -11.78
CA SER A 54 8.87 -2.05 -12.99
C SER A 54 10.37 -1.98 -12.85
N HIS A 55 11.08 -2.55 -13.84
CA HIS A 55 12.52 -2.73 -13.78
C HIS A 55 12.89 -3.43 -12.46
N ASP A 56 13.81 -2.88 -11.67
CA ASP A 56 14.23 -3.42 -10.38
C ASP A 56 13.53 -2.77 -9.17
N ARG A 57 12.31 -2.25 -9.38
CA ARG A 57 11.56 -1.54 -8.33
C ARG A 57 10.23 -2.21 -8.06
N LEU A 58 9.96 -2.42 -6.77
CA LEU A 58 8.64 -2.73 -6.25
C LEU A 58 8.04 -1.46 -5.67
N ILE A 59 6.94 -1.00 -6.27
CA ILE A 59 6.25 0.24 -5.93
C ILE A 59 4.91 -0.13 -5.28
N VAL A 60 4.72 0.31 -4.05
CA VAL A 60 3.45 0.21 -3.34
C VAL A 60 2.92 1.62 -3.12
N ASP A 61 1.76 1.90 -3.70
CA ASP A 61 0.98 3.10 -3.36
C ASP A 61 -0.25 2.64 -2.59
N ALA A 62 -0.28 2.95 -1.29
CA ALA A 62 -1.33 2.53 -0.39
C ALA A 62 -1.62 3.64 0.62
N ALA A 63 -2.90 3.92 0.83
CA ALA A 63 -3.34 4.77 1.91
C ALA A 63 -3.23 4.00 3.24
N ILE A 64 -2.38 4.45 4.14
CA ILE A 64 -2.25 3.88 5.48
C ILE A 64 -3.14 4.68 6.42
N PRO A 65 -4.16 4.08 7.05
CA PRO A 65 -4.96 4.77 8.04
C PRO A 65 -4.08 5.14 9.24
N LEU A 66 -3.89 6.45 9.45
CA LEU A 66 -3.02 6.98 10.51
C LEU A 66 -3.78 7.23 11.82
N HIS A 67 -5.11 7.28 11.79
CA HIS A 67 -5.92 7.54 12.97
C HIS A 67 -6.23 6.23 13.70
N LYS A 68 -5.74 6.12 14.94
CA LYS A 68 -6.11 5.05 15.87
C LYS A 68 -6.56 5.69 17.16
N GLU A 69 -7.79 5.39 17.53
CA GLU A 69 -8.35 5.73 18.83
C GLU A 69 -8.37 4.46 19.68
N TYR A 70 -8.02 4.61 20.96
CA TYR A 70 -8.05 3.53 21.93
C TYR A 70 -8.92 3.96 23.09
N SER A 71 -9.94 3.16 23.41
CA SER A 71 -10.65 3.31 24.67
C SER A 71 -9.74 2.84 25.80
N LEU A 72 -9.44 3.73 26.74
CA LEU A 72 -8.73 3.37 27.96
C LEU A 72 -9.77 2.88 28.98
N VAL A 73 -9.46 1.75 29.61
CA VAL A 73 -10.13 1.22 30.82
C VAL A 73 -9.12 1.15 31.95
#